data_AF-A0A934LNW8-F1
#
_entry.id   AF-A0A934LNW8-F1
#
_cell.length_a   1.000
_cell.length_b   1.000
_cell.length_c   1.000
_cell.angle_alpha   90.00
_cell.angle_beta   90.00
_cell.angle_gamma   90.00
#
_symmetry.space_group_name_H-M   'P 1'
#
loop_
_entity.id
_entity.type
_entity.pdbx_description
1 polymer ?
#
loop_
_entity_poly.entity_id
_entity_poly.type
_entity_poly.pdbx_seq_one_letter_code
_entity_poly.pdbx_strand_id
1 'polypeptide(L)' 'MLDARVADLTIVEFKALVREVVEETLADLLFDPDEGLELTSEIQDALRRSLKAVKEGGVVYDASDVASRLGLEDSGAS' A
#
# COMPACT_ATOMS: atom_id res chain seq x y z
N MET A 1 15.50 -21.55 6.88
CA MET A 1 16.82 -21.71 7.54
C MET A 1 17.45 -20.32 7.63
N LEU A 2 17.29 -19.63 8.76
CA LEU A 2 17.90 -18.32 9.02
C LEU A 2 18.14 -18.17 10.55
N ASP A 3 18.85 -19.11 11.15
CA ASP A 3 19.38 -18.94 12.52
C ASP A 3 20.85 -18.51 12.45
N ALA A 4 21.14 -17.44 11.70
CA ALA A 4 22.45 -16.82 11.70
C ALA A 4 22.59 -15.97 12.97
N ARG A 5 23.50 -16.36 13.88
CA ARG A 5 23.79 -15.55 15.06
C ARG A 5 24.71 -14.39 14.69
N VAL A 6 24.25 -13.19 14.99
CA VAL A 6 25.02 -11.95 14.87
C VAL A 6 25.75 -11.73 16.20
N ALA A 7 26.83 -12.48 16.44
CA ALA A 7 27.42 -12.60 17.77
C ALA A 7 28.45 -11.52 18.12
N ASP A 8 29.08 -10.89 17.13
CA ASP A 8 30.28 -10.05 17.33
C ASP A 8 30.08 -8.56 17.00
N LEU A 9 28.85 -8.07 16.90
CA LEU A 9 28.63 -6.64 16.67
C LEU A 9 28.94 -5.82 17.92
N THR A 10 29.70 -4.75 17.73
CA THR A 10 29.76 -3.67 18.70
C THR A 10 28.40 -2.99 18.82
N ILE A 11 28.17 -2.30 19.94
CA ILE A 11 26.93 -1.53 20.17
C ILE A 11 26.69 -0.50 19.05
N VAL A 12 27.75 0.05 18.48
CA VAL A 12 27.67 1.02 17.38
C VAL A 12 27.14 0.35 16.12
N GLU A 13 27.72 -0.79 15.74
CA GLU A 13 27.31 -1.50 14.53
C GLU A 13 25.89 -2.07 14.67
N PHE A 14 25.52 -2.56 15.86
CA PHE A 14 24.15 -3.01 16.12
C PHE A 14 23.13 -1.88 15.98
N LYS A 15 23.42 -0.68 16.53
CA LYS A 15 22.54 0.48 16.38
C LYS A 15 22.43 0.95 14.93
N ALA A 16 23.51 0.86 14.16
CA ALA A 16 23.52 1.20 12.74
C ALA A 16 22.61 0.23 11.95
N LEU A 17 22.77 -1.08 12.17
CA LEU A 17 21.94 -2.10 11.52
C LEU A 17 20.45 -1.93 11.85
N VAL A 18 20.10 -1.72 13.12
CA VAL A 18 18.71 -1.50 13.52
C VAL A 18 18.13 -0.25 12.87
N ARG A 19 18.91 0.84 12.80
CA ARG A 19 18.49 2.08 12.16
C ARG A 19 18.20 1.86 10.68
N GLU A 20 19.10 1.20 9.97
CA GLU A 20 18.97 0.91 8.53
C GLU A 20 17.68 0.12 8.25
N VAL A 21 17.46 -0.99 8.96
CA VAL A 21 16.26 -1.82 8.78
C VAL A 21 14.98 -1.02 9.08
N VAL A 22 15.00 -0.16 10.10
CA VAL A 22 13.84 0.68 10.43
C VAL A 22 13.61 1.74 9.36
N GLU A 23 14.65 2.39 8.85
CA GLU A 23 14.54 3.39 7.79
C GLU A 23 14.00 2.77 6.49
N GLU A 24 14.46 1.58 6.11
CA GLU A 24 13.92 0.82 4.97
C GLU A 24 12.45 0.46 5.18
N THR A 25 12.11 -0.09 6.35
CA THR A 25 10.72 -0.47 6.66
C THR A 25 9.80 0.75 6.68
N LEU A 26 10.26 1.88 7.20
CA LEU A 26 9.49 3.12 7.22
C LEU A 26 9.35 3.73 5.83
N ALA A 27 10.34 3.61 4.96
CA ALA A 27 10.20 4.04 3.57
C ALA A 27 9.07 3.27 2.87
N ASP A 28 9.03 1.94 3.04
CA ASP A 28 7.97 1.12 2.44
C ASP A 28 6.56 1.44 3.00
N LEU A 29 6.47 1.91 4.24
CA LEU A 29 5.19 2.24 4.89
C LEU A 29 4.71 3.67 4.67
N LEU A 30 5.64 4.63 4.49
CA LEU A 30 5.32 6.06 4.51
C LEU A 30 5.21 6.69 3.12
N PHE A 31 5.66 6.02 2.07
CA PHE A 31 5.53 6.50 0.69
C PHE A 31 4.37 5.80 -0.02
N ASP A 32 3.51 6.59 -0.68
CA ASP A 32 2.47 6.04 -1.55
C ASP A 32 3.17 5.43 -2.78
N PRO A 33 3.03 4.11 -3.03
CA PRO A 33 3.68 3.44 -4.15
C PRO A 33 3.25 4.01 -5.51
N ASP A 34 2.09 4.67 -5.58
CA ASP A 34 1.57 5.30 -6.79
C ASP A 34 1.96 6.78 -6.92
N GLU A 35 2.74 7.33 -5.97
CA GLU A 35 3.13 8.74 -5.98
C GLU A 35 3.90 9.11 -7.26
N GLY A 36 3.38 10.12 -7.99
CA GLY A 36 3.98 10.61 -9.23
C GLY A 36 3.71 9.77 -10.47
N LEU A 37 2.92 8.69 -10.38
CA LEU A 37 2.50 7.91 -11.54
C LEU A 37 1.37 8.61 -12.33
N GLU A 38 1.43 8.52 -13.66
CA GLU A 38 0.34 8.94 -14.54
C GLU A 38 -0.65 7.80 -14.79
N LEU A 39 -1.93 8.15 -14.97
CA LEU A 39 -2.97 7.16 -15.32
C LEU A 39 -2.72 6.57 -16.71
N THR A 40 -2.65 5.25 -16.79
CA THR A 40 -2.61 4.53 -18.07
C THR A 40 -3.90 4.74 -18.87
N SER A 41 -3.84 4.59 -20.20
CA SER A 41 -5.03 4.73 -21.06
C SER A 41 -6.16 3.80 -20.66
N GLU A 42 -5.84 2.58 -20.23
CA GLU A 42 -6.81 1.60 -19.74
C GLU A 42 -7.55 2.09 -18.50
N ILE A 43 -6.82 2.61 -17.51
CA ILE A 43 -7.41 3.14 -16.27
C ILE A 43 -8.24 4.39 -16.57
N GLN A 44 -7.75 5.27 -17.44
CA GLN A 44 -8.52 6.45 -17.87
C GLN A 44 -9.85 6.07 -18.52
N ASP A 45 -9.85 5.07 -19.42
CA ASP A 45 -11.06 4.62 -20.10
C ASP A 45 -12.04 3.93 -19.14
N ALA A 46 -11.53 3.13 -18.19
CA ALA A 46 -12.33 2.54 -17.13
C ALA A 46 -12.99 3.62 -16.26
N LEU A 47 -12.24 4.66 -15.87
CA LEU A 47 -12.74 5.78 -15.09
C LEU A 47 -13.82 6.57 -15.85
N ARG A 48 -13.61 6.85 -17.14
CA ARG A 48 -14.61 7.52 -17.98
C ARG A 48 -15.92 6.74 -18.05
N ARG A 49 -15.86 5.40 -18.23
CA ARG A 49 -17.05 4.54 -18.23
C ARG A 49 -17.78 4.59 -16.88
N SER A 50 -17.03 4.49 -15.78
CA SER A 50 -17.59 4.56 -14.43
C SER A 50 -18.31 5.90 -14.18
N LEU A 51 -17.64 7.03 -14.46
CA LEU A 51 -18.22 8.37 -14.30
C LEU A 51 -19.47 8.57 -15.16
N LYS A 52 -19.48 8.03 -16.39
CA LYS A 52 -20.67 8.08 -17.26
C LYS A 52 -21.83 7.29 -16.66
N ALA A 53 -21.58 6.06 -16.20
CA ALA A 53 -22.62 5.23 -15.58
C ALA A 53 -23.25 5.91 -14.37
N VAL A 54 -22.45 6.56 -13.52
CA VAL A 54 -22.96 7.34 -12.37
C VAL A 54 -23.84 8.50 -12.84
N LYS A 55 -23.41 9.27 -13.85
CA LYS A 55 -24.21 10.38 -14.42
C LYS A 55 -25.54 9.93 -15.00
N GLU A 56 -25.60 8.72 -15.54
CA GLU A 56 -26.81 8.12 -16.10
C GLU A 56 -27.72 7.49 -15.02
N GLY A 57 -27.39 7.65 -13.73
CA GLY A 57 -28.17 7.11 -12.61
C GLY A 57 -27.88 5.64 -12.32
N GLY A 58 -26.73 5.14 -12.75
CA GLY A 58 -26.26 3.78 -12.46
C GLY A 58 -26.05 3.54 -10.96
N VAL A 59 -26.04 2.26 -10.58
CA VAL A 59 -25.90 1.85 -9.18
C VAL A 59 -24.53 2.27 -8.64
N VAL A 60 -24.54 2.98 -7.51
CA VAL A 60 -23.35 3.32 -6.73
C VAL A 60 -23.41 2.49 -5.45
N TYR A 61 -22.23 2.06 -4.99
CA TYR A 61 -22.08 1.33 -3.75
C TYR A 61 -21.22 2.15 -2.80
N ASP A 62 -21.53 2.09 -1.51
CA ASP A 62 -20.68 2.69 -0.50
C ASP A 62 -19.34 1.94 -0.41
N ALA A 63 -18.29 2.65 -0.01
CA ALA A 63 -16.94 2.08 0.06
C ALA A 63 -16.88 0.85 0.97
N SER A 64 -17.65 0.85 2.08
CA SER A 64 -17.79 -0.32 2.97
C SER A 64 -18.39 -1.52 2.25
N ASP A 65 -19.46 -1.32 1.46
CA ASP A 65 -20.14 -2.41 0.74
C ASP A 65 -19.24 -3.02 -0.33
N VAL A 66 -18.44 -2.19 -0.99
CA VAL A 66 -17.45 -2.64 -1.97
C VAL A 66 -16.35 -3.42 -1.26
N ALA A 67 -15.83 -2.93 -0.12
CA ALA A 67 -14.80 -3.60 0.66
C ALA A 67 -15.27 -4.97 1.15
N SER A 68 -16.50 -5.09 1.69
CA SER A 68 -17.09 -6.36 2.11
C SER A 68 -17.19 -7.37 0.96
N ARG A 69 -17.63 -6.94 -0.22
CA ARG A 69 -17.77 -7.82 -1.40
C ARG A 69 -16.44 -8.32 -1.94
N LEU A 70 -15.40 -7.52 -1.79
CA LEU A 70 -14.04 -7.84 -2.25
C LEU A 70 -13.18 -8.50 -1.17
N GLY A 71 -13.70 -8.66 0.05
CA GLY A 71 -12.95 -9.23 1.18
C GLY A 71 -11.81 -8.33 1.66
N LEU A 72 -11.93 -7.01 1.49
CA LEU A 72 -10.90 -6.00 1.81
C LEU A 72 -11.08 -5.42 3.23
N GLU A 73 -11.79 -6.11 4.11
CA GLU A 73 -12.16 -5.61 5.44
C GLU A 73 -11.01 -5.65 6.46
N ASP A 74 -9.84 -6.20 6.10
CA ASP A 74 -8.69 -6.38 7.02
C ASP A 74 -7.35 -5.96 6.41
N SER A 75 -7.26 -4.69 6.00
CA SER A 75 -5.98 -4.07 5.68
C SER A 75 -5.97 -2.59 6.09
N GLY A 76 -5.49 -2.31 7.30
CA GLY A 76 -4.83 -1.03 7.60
C GLY A 76 -5.50 -0.05 8.58
N ALA A 77 -6.10 -0.50 9.68
CA ALA A 77 -6.32 0.37 10.85
C ALA A 77 -5.82 -0.30 12.14
N SER A 78 -4.50 -0.35 12.30
CA SER A 78 -3.81 -0.41 13.60
C SER A 78 -2.41 0.15 13.45
#